data_AF-A0A9E0QTC9-F1
#
_entry.id   AF-A0A9E0QTC9-F1
#
_cell.length_a   1.000
_cell.length_b   1.000
_cell.length_c   1.000
_cell.angle_alpha   90.00
_cell.angle_beta   90.00
_cell.angle_gamma   90.00
#
_symmetry.space_group_name_H-M   'P 1'
#
loop_
_entity.id
_entity.type
_entity.pdbx_description
1 polymer ?
#
loop_
_entity_poly.entity_id
_entity_poly.type
_entity_poly.pdbx_seq_one_letter_code
_entity_poly.pdbx_strand_id
1 'polypeptide(L)' 'MAVTNLPTGQPVMQVTGWAATRLAEMTPPGHEAIIHVTLTDDHPWAQAFVVIEARPVAGPA' A
#
# COMPACT_ATOMS: atom_id res chain seq x y z
N MET A 1 4.14 -10.03 -5.44
CA MET A 1 3.84 -8.59 -5.21
C MET A 1 3.86 -7.88 -6.53
N ALA A 2 2.92 -6.96 -6.76
CA ALA A 2 2.83 -6.18 -7.98
C ALA A 2 2.44 -4.73 -7.66
N VAL A 3 2.89 -3.80 -8.48
CA VAL A 3 2.32 -2.44 -8.54
C VAL A 3 1.34 -2.43 -9.70
N THR A 4 0.10 -2.01 -9.42
CA THR A 4 -0.97 -1.86 -10.39
C THR A 4 -1.46 -0.42 -10.37
N ASN A 5 -1.96 0.10 -11.48
CA ASN A 5 -2.46 1.45 -11.52
C ASN A 5 -3.99 1.44 -11.50
N LEU A 6 -4.58 2.35 -10.72
CA LEU A 6 -5.99 2.70 -10.87
C LEU A 6 -6.24 3.30 -12.25
N PRO A 7 -7.50 3.37 -12.72
CA PRO A 7 -7.83 4.06 -13.98
C PRO A 7 -7.35 5.52 -14.04
N THR A 8 -7.14 6.14 -12.88
CA THR A 8 -6.58 7.50 -12.74
C THR A 8 -5.07 7.57 -12.97
N GLY A 9 -4.39 6.43 -13.12
CA GLY A 9 -2.94 6.33 -13.20
C GLY A 9 -2.26 6.27 -11.83
N GLN A 10 -2.99 6.45 -10.72
CA GLN A 10 -2.41 6.35 -9.38
C GLN A 10 -1.87 4.93 -9.13
N PRO A 11 -0.59 4.78 -8.75
CA PRO A 11 -0.02 3.47 -8.43
C PRO A 11 -0.56 2.96 -7.09
N VAL A 12 -0.85 1.65 -7.05
CA VAL A 12 -1.34 0.91 -5.90
C VAL A 12 -0.50 -0.35 -5.75
N MET A 13 -0.11 -0.66 -4.52
CA MET A 13 0.67 -1.86 -4.24
C MET A 13 -0.25 -3.03 -3.88
N GLN A 14 -0.11 -4.14 -4.60
CA GLN A 14 -0.74 -5.42 -4.27
C GLN A 14 0.30 -6.37 -3.65
N VAL A 15 0.23 -6.50 -2.33
CA VAL A 15 1.08 -7.40 -1.56
C VAL A 15 0.44 -8.79 -1.45
N THR A 16 1.28 -9.83 -1.44
CA THR A 16 0.85 -11.25 -1.46
C THR A 16 1.81 -12.08 -0.60
N GLY A 17 1.39 -13.29 -0.22
CA GLY A 17 2.20 -14.21 0.58
C GLY A 17 2.60 -13.59 1.92
N TRP A 18 3.86 -13.80 2.31
CA TRP A 18 4.38 -13.35 3.61
C TRP A 18 4.20 -11.85 3.88
N ALA A 19 4.37 -10.99 2.87
CA ALA A 19 4.19 -9.55 3.03
C ALA A 19 2.74 -9.17 3.37
N ALA A 20 1.76 -9.87 2.77
CA ALA A 20 0.35 -9.66 3.09
C ALA A 20 0.03 -10.14 4.52
N THR A 21 0.56 -11.30 4.93
CA THR A 21 0.42 -11.80 6.31
C THR A 21 1.02 -10.81 7.31
N ARG A 22 2.24 -10.33 7.05
CA ARG A 22 2.92 -9.39 7.94
C ARG A 22 2.20 -8.05 8.04
N LEU A 23 1.66 -7.55 6.92
CA LEU A 23 0.86 -6.33 6.90
C LEU A 23 -0.40 -6.48 7.77
N ALA A 24 -1.11 -7.60 7.64
CA ALA A 24 -2.28 -7.89 8.46
C ALA A 24 -1.94 -7.96 9.96
N GLU A 25 -0.83 -8.62 10.33
CA GLU A 25 -0.36 -8.68 11.72
C GLU A 25 0.00 -7.32 12.30
N MET A 26 0.55 -6.41 11.48
CA MET A 26 0.91 -5.06 11.89
C MET A 26 -0.29 -4.11 11.93
N THR A 27 -1.42 -4.47 11.32
CA THR A 27 -2.61 -3.62 11.25
C THR A 27 -3.39 -3.70 12.56
N PRO A 28 -3.64 -2.57 13.25
CA PRO A 28 -4.41 -2.59 14.49
C PRO A 28 -5.86 -3.03 14.26
N PRO A 29 -6.54 -3.61 15.28
CA PRO A 29 -7.95 -3.91 15.19
C PRO A 29 -8.80 -2.68 14.83
N GLY A 30 -9.84 -2.87 14.03
CA GLY A 30 -10.71 -1.79 13.56
C GLY A 30 -10.09 -0.86 12.51
N HIS A 31 -8.91 -1.20 11.98
CA HIS A 31 -8.26 -0.47 10.91
C HIS A 31 -8.07 -1.35 9.68
N GLU A 32 -8.01 -0.72 8.51
CA GLU A 32 -7.51 -1.30 7.29
C GLU A 32 -6.14 -0.70 6.96
N ALA A 33 -5.23 -1.52 6.42
CA ALA A 33 -3.96 -1.03 5.95
C ALA A 33 -4.06 -0.50 4.52
N ILE A 34 -3.57 0.71 4.30
CA ILE A 34 -3.47 1.32 2.97
C ILE A 34 -2.01 1.60 2.68
N ILE A 35 -1.55 1.12 1.53
CA ILE A 35 -0.19 1.37 1.07
C ILE A 35 -0.25 2.49 0.05
N HIS A 36 0.23 3.67 0.45
CA HIS A 36 0.49 4.78 -0.46
C HIS A 36 1.88 4.63 -1.02
N VAL A 37 1.98 4.61 -2.35
CA VAL A 37 3.25 4.50 -3.05
C VAL A 37 3.41 5.63 -4.04
N THR A 38 4.59 6.22 -4.09
CA THR A 38 5.05 7.05 -5.20
C THR A 38 6.37 6.48 -5.70
N LEU A 39 6.57 6.50 -7.02
CA LEU A 39 7.76 5.98 -7.68
C LEU A 39 8.25 7.03 -8.67
N THR A 40 9.55 7.27 -8.65
CA THR A 40 10.26 8.10 -9.64
C THR A 40 11.43 7.30 -10.18
N ASP A 41 11.58 7.27 -11.49
CA ASP A 41 12.72 6.68 -12.18
C ASP A 41 13.48 7.75 -12.99
N ASP A 42 14.81 7.70 -12.91
CA ASP A 42 15.73 8.45 -13.78
C ASP A 42 17.01 7.63 -13.95
N HIS A 43 17.37 7.28 -15.18
CA HIS A 43 18.42 6.30 -15.45
C HIS A 43 19.77 6.72 -14.86
N PRO A 44 20.43 5.87 -14.05
CA PRO A 44 20.17 4.45 -13.79
C PRO A 44 19.36 4.12 -12.51
N TRP A 45 18.80 5.11 -11.83
CA TRP A 45 18.15 4.97 -10.54
C TRP A 45 16.63 4.91 -10.61
N ALA A 46 16.06 4.27 -9.59
CA ALA A 46 14.65 4.39 -9.28
C ALA A 46 14.49 4.51 -7.76
N GLN A 47 13.53 5.31 -7.34
CA GLN A 47 13.23 5.55 -5.94
C GLN A 47 11.73 5.46 -5.71
N ALA A 48 11.34 4.74 -4.64
CA ALA A 48 9.97 4.71 -4.17
C ALA A 48 9.88 5.25 -2.74
N PHE A 49 8.82 6.01 -2.47
CA PHE A 49 8.38 6.32 -1.12
C PHE A 49 7.12 5.51 -0.81
N VAL A 50 7.13 4.84 0.34
CA VAL A 50 6.02 3.99 0.77
C VAL A 50 5.58 4.43 2.16
N VAL A 51 4.30 4.75 2.29
CA VAL A 51 3.64 5.02 3.57
C VAL A 51 2.57 3.97 3.78
N ILE A 52 2.63 3.28 4.91
CA ILE A 52 1.62 2.31 5.33
C ILE A 52 0.76 3.00 6.38
N GLU A 53 -0.46 3.34 5.99
CA GLU A 53 -1.46 3.96 6.85
C GLU A 53 -2.35 2.88 7.47
N ALA A 54 -2.58 2.94 8.78
CA ALA A 54 -3.68 2.25 9.43
C ALA A 54 -4.89 3.19 9.42
N ARG A 55 -5.79 3.03 8.43
CA ARG A 55 -7.00 3.85 8.31
C ARG A 55 -8.12 3.23 9.16
N PRO A 56 -8.79 3.97 10.05
CA PRO A 56 -9.95 3.44 10.77
C PRO A 56 -11.04 3.01 9.80
N VAL A 57 -11.56 1.80 9.97
CA VAL A 57 -12.76 1.35 9.26
C VAL A 57 -13.93 2.04 9.92
N ALA A 58 -14.56 3.01 9.25
CA ALA A 58 -15.76 3.65 9.77
C ALA A 58 -16.80 2.56 10.08
N GLY A 59 -17.24 2.50 11.35
CA GLY A 59 -18.38 1.66 11.72
C GLY A 59 -19.62 2.08 10.91
N PRO A 60 -20.62 1.19 10.74
CA PRO A 60 -21.81 1.52 9.96
C PRO A 60 -22.45 2.80 10.54
N ALA A 61 -22.74 3.75 9.64
CA ALA A 61 -23.54 4.93 9.94
C ALA A 61 -24.98 4.57 10.30
#